data_AF-A0A1Q8BXV2-F1
#
_entry.id   AF-A0A1Q8BXV2-F1
#
_cell.length_a   1.000
_cell.length_b   1.000
_cell.length_c   1.000
_cell.angle_alpha   90.00
_cell.angle_beta   90.00
_cell.angle_gamma   90.00
#
_symmetry.space_group_name_H-M   'P 1'
#
loop_
_entity.id
_entity.type
_entity.pdbx_description
1 polymer ?
#
loop_
_entity_poly.entity_id
_entity_poly.type
_entity_poly.pdbx_seq_one_letter_code
_entity_poly.pdbx_strand_id
1 'polypeptide(L)'
;MDAEDGDHVDAAMNQRGSRAYLSLCATGRHLVAAAAVLLLALPSCAVGRAGGPVADSADGGTSGTSAPSNPVSAYPMPPRTRDLDLTGVDPCTDLLTDAQLRELVYDVGYQSRPGRSTSGIHGGPGCTFSSSTPLGREGRNISVLFNVATTEGAEVWLTDPARYASARLARPATVEGFPALVVPHPRFVDSCMAVVDTADDQYLLVASEPDHTNDTSSDRYCAEAERVATMAIQTLSATRR
;
A
#
# COMPACT_ATOMS: atom_id res chain seq x y z
N MET A 1 37.42 -57.99 31.48
CA MET A 1 36.42 -58.59 32.36
C MET A 1 35.53 -57.46 32.84
N ASP A 2 34.49 -57.00 32.14
CA ASP A 2 33.77 -57.32 30.88
C ASP A 2 33.07 -55.98 30.53
N ALA A 3 33.20 -55.37 29.34
CA ALA A 3 32.66 -55.75 28.03
C ALA A 3 31.12 -55.91 28.03
N GLU A 4 30.43 -54.96 27.39
CA GLU A 4 29.14 -54.99 26.67
C GLU A 4 28.58 -53.55 26.67
N ASP A 5 28.67 -52.75 25.60
CA ASP A 5 28.16 -52.89 24.22
C ASP A 5 26.62 -52.81 24.14
N GLY A 6 26.10 -51.87 23.33
CA GLY A 6 24.67 -51.55 23.35
C GLY A 6 24.24 -50.31 22.54
N ASP A 7 24.81 -50.17 21.35
CA ASP A 7 24.16 -49.95 20.06
C ASP A 7 23.14 -48.82 19.78
N HIS A 8 23.25 -48.41 18.53
CA HIS A 8 22.46 -47.47 17.73
C HIS A 8 20.94 -47.54 17.90
N VAL A 9 20.31 -46.36 17.88
CA VAL A 9 19.01 -46.21 17.21
C VAL A 9 19.12 -45.11 16.17
N ASP A 10 19.02 -45.57 14.93
CA ASP A 10 19.09 -44.86 13.68
C ASP A 10 18.05 -43.76 13.49
N ALA A 11 18.49 -42.80 12.68
CA ALA A 11 17.67 -41.99 11.82
C ALA A 11 16.71 -42.84 10.96
N ALA A 12 15.41 -42.81 11.26
CA ALA A 12 14.36 -43.08 10.27
C ALA A 12 12.97 -42.72 10.82
N MET A 13 12.46 -41.54 10.49
CA MET A 13 11.03 -41.38 10.22
C MET A 13 10.77 -40.21 9.28
N ASN A 14 11.33 -40.39 8.09
CA ASN A 14 10.89 -39.80 6.84
C ASN A 14 9.48 -40.34 6.48
N GLN A 15 8.67 -39.48 5.85
CA GLN A 15 7.51 -39.83 5.02
C GLN A 15 6.28 -40.52 5.66
N ARG A 16 5.36 -39.71 6.21
CA ARG A 16 3.89 -39.94 6.15
C ARG A 16 3.24 -38.55 6.01
N GLY A 17 2.38 -38.22 5.05
CA GLY A 17 1.84 -38.94 3.92
C GLY A 17 1.47 -37.92 2.84
N SER A 18 2.20 -37.97 1.73
CA SER A 18 1.79 -37.39 0.46
C SER A 18 1.51 -38.57 -0.47
N ARG A 19 0.22 -38.89 -0.66
CA ARG A 19 -0.35 -39.66 -1.79
C ARG A 19 -1.80 -40.03 -1.48
N ALA A 20 -2.72 -39.50 -2.29
CA ALA A 20 -3.73 -40.26 -3.04
C ALA A 20 -4.99 -39.42 -3.26
N TYR A 21 -5.05 -38.62 -4.32
CA TYR A 21 -6.30 -38.36 -5.05
C TYR A 21 -5.97 -38.06 -6.52
N LEU A 22 -5.65 -39.13 -7.25
CA LEU A 22 -5.79 -39.16 -8.70
C LEU A 22 -6.44 -40.49 -9.09
N SER A 23 -7.41 -40.36 -10.00
CA SER A 23 -7.88 -41.37 -10.93
C SER A 23 -8.98 -42.34 -10.48
N LEU A 24 -10.21 -42.04 -10.92
CA LEU A 24 -11.18 -43.02 -11.37
C LEU A 24 -11.57 -42.66 -12.81
N CYS A 25 -10.86 -43.25 -13.76
CA CYS A 25 -11.30 -43.42 -15.14
C CYS A 25 -11.96 -44.81 -15.30
N ALA A 26 -12.70 -44.97 -16.41
CA ALA A 26 -13.35 -46.17 -16.97
C ALA A 26 -14.84 -46.33 -16.56
N THR A 27 -15.82 -46.52 -17.45
CA THR A 27 -15.84 -46.87 -18.89
C THR A 27 -17.29 -46.72 -19.37
N GLY A 28 -17.57 -46.01 -20.48
CA GLY A 28 -17.87 -46.62 -21.79
C GLY A 28 -19.31 -46.25 -22.24
N ARG A 29 -19.75 -46.26 -23.50
CA ARG A 29 -19.17 -46.41 -24.84
C ARG A 29 -20.25 -45.93 -25.84
N HIS A 30 -19.83 -45.16 -26.85
CA HIS A 30 -20.34 -44.99 -28.23
C HIS A 30 -21.79 -44.53 -28.54
N LEU A 31 -21.87 -43.42 -29.31
CA LEU A 31 -22.62 -43.21 -30.58
C LEU A 31 -22.26 -41.78 -31.05
N VAL A 32 -21.29 -41.57 -31.96
CA VAL A 32 -21.37 -41.51 -33.44
C VAL A 32 -22.27 -40.40 -34.01
N ALA A 33 -21.66 -39.57 -34.87
CA ALA A 33 -22.21 -38.68 -35.93
C ALA A 33 -22.91 -37.39 -35.46
N ALA A 34 -22.83 -36.22 -36.11
CA ALA A 34 -22.31 -35.80 -37.41
C ALA A 34 -22.02 -34.27 -37.42
N ALA A 35 -21.34 -33.83 -38.48
CA ALA A 35 -20.93 -32.47 -38.81
C ALA A 35 -22.06 -31.43 -38.98
N ALA A 36 -21.74 -30.16 -38.73
CA ALA A 36 -22.18 -29.04 -39.56
C ALA A 36 -21.28 -27.81 -39.34
N VAL A 37 -20.51 -27.46 -40.37
CA VAL A 37 -19.89 -26.14 -40.56
C VAL A 37 -20.99 -25.17 -40.95
N LEU A 38 -21.08 -24.01 -40.30
CA LEU A 38 -21.81 -22.86 -40.86
C LEU A 38 -21.11 -21.54 -40.50
N LEU A 39 -20.33 -21.05 -41.47
CA LEU A 39 -19.88 -19.66 -41.57
C LEU A 39 -21.08 -18.77 -41.92
N LEU A 40 -21.37 -17.77 -41.09
CA LEU A 40 -22.29 -16.69 -41.41
C LEU A 40 -21.56 -15.35 -41.29
N ALA A 41 -21.17 -14.81 -42.45
CA ALA A 41 -20.83 -13.41 -42.63
C ALA A 41 -22.12 -12.63 -42.90
N LEU A 42 -22.30 -11.48 -42.24
CA LEU A 42 -23.31 -10.50 -42.61
C LEU A 42 -22.71 -9.07 -42.64
N PRO A 43 -23.18 -8.20 -43.56
CA PRO A 43 -22.46 -7.03 -44.06
C PRO A 43 -22.79 -5.71 -43.35
N SER A 44 -21.97 -4.71 -43.64
CA SER A 44 -22.04 -3.30 -43.24
C SER A 44 -23.32 -2.58 -43.67
N CYS A 45 -23.80 -1.66 -42.83
CA CYS A 45 -24.60 -0.51 -43.27
C CYS A 45 -23.88 0.79 -42.91
N ALA A 46 -23.21 1.38 -43.90
CA ALA A 46 -22.84 2.78 -43.92
C ALA A 46 -24.06 3.59 -44.37
N VAL A 47 -24.49 4.57 -43.57
CA VAL A 47 -25.44 5.60 -44.01
C VAL A 47 -24.67 6.91 -44.06
N GLY A 48 -24.28 7.29 -45.28
CA GLY A 48 -23.89 8.65 -45.60
C GLY A 48 -25.13 9.51 -45.79
N ARG A 49 -25.13 10.71 -45.20
CA ARG A 49 -25.99 11.82 -45.62
C ARG A 49 -25.10 12.93 -46.14
N ALA A 50 -25.24 13.23 -47.42
CA ALA A 50 -24.68 14.37 -48.11
C ALA A 50 -25.62 15.58 -47.98
N GLY A 51 -25.04 16.78 -47.94
CA GLY A 51 -25.74 18.06 -48.11
C GLY A 51 -25.06 19.22 -47.38
N GLY A 52 -24.08 19.87 -48.02
CA GLY A 52 -23.58 21.20 -47.62
C GLY A 52 -24.42 22.33 -48.23
N PRO A 53 -23.84 23.49 -48.58
CA PRO A 53 -22.88 24.37 -47.90
C PRO A 53 -23.57 25.69 -47.45
N VAL A 54 -22.88 26.61 -46.75
CA VAL A 54 -22.89 28.10 -46.93
C VAL A 54 -21.90 28.72 -45.93
N ALA A 55 -21.25 29.79 -46.38
CA ALA A 55 -20.05 30.44 -45.87
C ALA A 55 -20.22 31.46 -44.73
N ASP A 56 -19.07 31.78 -44.12
CA ASP A 56 -18.58 33.04 -43.53
C ASP A 56 -19.55 33.97 -42.77
N SER A 57 -19.24 34.23 -41.49
CA SER A 57 -18.74 35.56 -41.04
C SER A 57 -18.45 35.58 -39.53
N ALA A 58 -17.58 36.50 -39.16
CA ALA A 58 -16.92 36.70 -37.88
C ALA A 58 -17.80 37.28 -36.74
N ASP A 59 -17.14 37.37 -35.58
CA ASP A 59 -17.35 38.24 -34.41
C ASP A 59 -18.23 37.79 -33.23
N GLY A 60 -17.56 37.72 -32.08
CA GLY A 60 -17.96 38.43 -30.86
C GLY A 60 -19.02 37.80 -29.97
N GLY A 61 -18.61 37.18 -28.86
CA GLY A 61 -19.56 36.79 -27.81
C GLY A 61 -18.99 35.99 -26.64
N THR A 62 -17.99 36.55 -25.95
CA THR A 62 -17.56 36.06 -24.63
C THR A 62 -18.70 36.16 -23.63
N SER A 63 -19.17 35.03 -23.10
CA SER A 63 -19.86 34.93 -21.81
C SER A 63 -19.76 33.49 -21.30
N GLY A 64 -18.54 33.11 -20.92
CA GLY A 64 -18.33 31.95 -20.06
C GLY A 64 -18.75 32.32 -18.65
N THR A 65 -19.97 31.94 -18.26
CA THR A 65 -20.40 31.97 -16.86
C THR A 65 -19.55 30.96 -16.09
N SER A 66 -18.45 31.41 -15.51
CA SER A 66 -17.71 30.65 -14.50
C SER A 66 -18.61 30.53 -13.28
N ALA A 67 -19.12 29.33 -13.04
CA ALA A 67 -19.77 28.99 -11.78
C ALA A 67 -18.80 29.29 -10.61
N PRO A 68 -19.29 29.80 -9.47
CA PRO A 68 -18.43 30.03 -8.32
C PRO A 68 -17.90 28.68 -7.84
N SER A 69 -16.59 28.48 -7.93
CA SER A 69 -15.89 27.43 -7.19
C SER A 69 -16.06 27.75 -5.71
N ASN A 70 -16.85 26.94 -5.01
CA ASN A 70 -16.86 26.96 -3.55
C ASN A 70 -15.41 26.79 -3.07
N PRO A 71 -14.87 27.66 -2.20
CA PRO A 71 -13.60 27.37 -1.56
C PRO A 71 -13.82 26.16 -0.67
N VAL A 72 -13.26 25.02 -1.08
CA VAL A 72 -13.02 23.91 -0.18
C VAL A 72 -12.23 24.52 0.98
N SER A 73 -12.81 24.52 2.17
CA SER A 73 -12.09 24.84 3.40
C SER A 73 -11.09 23.72 3.64
N ALA A 74 -10.02 23.70 2.85
CA ALA A 74 -8.85 22.89 3.04
C ALA A 74 -8.32 23.30 4.42
N TYR A 75 -8.23 22.34 5.34
CA TYR A 75 -7.46 22.53 6.55
C TYR A 75 -6.04 22.91 6.10
N PRO A 76 -5.56 24.16 6.28
CA PRO A 76 -4.22 24.47 5.82
C PRO A 76 -3.26 23.76 6.77
N MET A 77 -2.46 22.83 6.25
CA MET A 77 -1.29 22.37 6.99
C MET A 77 -0.43 23.59 7.31
N PRO A 78 0.15 23.69 8.52
CA PRO A 78 1.07 24.76 8.82
C PRO A 78 2.22 24.75 7.80
N PRO A 79 2.80 25.90 7.45
CA PRO A 79 3.93 25.93 6.52
C PRO A 79 5.13 25.19 7.10
N ARG A 80 5.85 24.46 6.23
CA ARG A 80 7.11 23.80 6.59
C ARG A 80 8.17 24.86 6.95
N THR A 81 9.00 24.54 7.95
CA THR A 81 10.12 25.41 8.35
C THR A 81 11.42 25.11 7.61
N ARG A 82 11.51 23.92 7.01
CA ARG A 82 12.62 23.41 6.19
C ARG A 82 12.13 22.26 5.33
N ASP A 83 12.87 21.96 4.28
CA ASP A 83 12.62 20.77 3.45
C ASP A 83 13.52 19.60 3.86
N LEU A 84 13.05 18.40 3.54
CA LEU A 84 13.76 17.13 3.66
C LEU A 84 13.51 16.33 2.39
N ASP A 85 14.50 16.33 1.50
CA ASP A 85 14.40 15.65 0.20
C ASP A 85 14.46 14.12 0.35
N LEU A 86 13.39 13.46 -0.11
CA LEU A 86 13.22 12.02 -0.10
C LEU A 86 13.69 11.36 -1.41
N THR A 87 14.22 12.13 -2.36
CA THR A 87 14.70 11.59 -3.65
C THR A 87 15.76 10.51 -3.42
N GLY A 88 15.51 9.32 -3.98
CA GLY A 88 16.43 8.18 -3.86
C GLY A 88 16.54 7.59 -2.45
N VAL A 89 15.59 7.87 -1.54
CA VAL A 89 15.46 7.16 -0.27
C VAL A 89 15.02 5.73 -0.52
N ASP A 90 15.74 4.76 0.03
CA ASP A 90 15.27 3.38 0.12
C ASP A 90 14.40 3.23 1.38
N PRO A 91 13.09 2.96 1.25
CA PRO A 91 12.18 2.88 2.39
C PRO A 91 12.48 1.73 3.35
N CYS A 92 13.32 0.77 2.96
CA CYS A 92 13.66 -0.36 3.80
C CYS A 92 14.99 -0.22 4.54
N THR A 93 15.93 0.58 4.04
CA THR A 93 17.26 0.70 4.65
C THR A 93 17.54 2.07 5.23
N ASP A 94 16.90 3.11 4.71
CA ASP A 94 17.27 4.49 5.02
C ASP A 94 16.35 5.15 6.05
N LEU A 95 15.17 4.57 6.29
CA LEU A 95 14.16 5.15 7.19
C LEU A 95 14.38 4.76 8.65
N LEU A 96 14.78 3.51 8.93
CA LEU A 96 14.99 3.04 10.30
C LEU A 96 16.39 2.45 10.46
N THR A 97 17.04 2.81 11.56
CA THR A 97 18.29 2.17 11.98
C THR A 97 18.01 0.78 12.56
N ASP A 98 19.02 -0.09 12.55
CA ASP A 98 18.94 -1.41 13.20
C ASP A 98 18.54 -1.32 14.68
N ALA A 99 18.95 -0.25 15.37
CA ALA A 99 18.58 -0.03 16.77
C ALA A 99 17.08 0.27 16.93
N GLN A 100 16.52 1.13 16.06
CA GLN A 100 15.09 1.42 16.05
C GLN A 100 14.27 0.19 15.61
N LEU A 101 14.76 -0.60 14.64
CA LEU A 101 14.11 -1.85 14.24
C LEU A 101 13.99 -2.82 15.42
N ARG A 102 15.05 -2.98 16.21
CA ARG A 102 15.03 -3.77 17.46
C ARG A 102 14.08 -3.20 18.50
N GLU A 103 14.08 -1.88 18.69
CA GLU A 103 13.19 -1.21 19.64
C GLU A 103 11.70 -1.44 19.29
N LEU A 104 11.39 -1.43 17.99
CA LEU A 104 10.04 -1.65 17.47
C LEU A 104 9.67 -3.13 17.33
N VAL A 105 10.65 -4.03 17.56
CA VAL A 105 10.49 -5.49 17.41
C VAL A 105 10.22 -5.88 15.95
N TYR A 106 10.67 -5.08 14.99
CA TYR A 106 10.58 -5.34 13.55
C TYR A 106 11.75 -6.16 13.01
N ASP A 107 12.74 -6.46 13.85
CA ASP A 107 13.88 -7.33 13.56
C ASP A 107 13.58 -8.83 13.74
N VAL A 108 12.51 -9.18 14.48
CA VAL A 108 12.15 -10.57 14.80
C VAL A 108 10.94 -11.10 14.04
N GLY A 109 10.15 -10.24 13.41
CA GLY A 109 8.98 -10.64 12.62
C GLY A 109 9.32 -10.96 11.16
N TYR A 110 8.30 -11.29 10.35
CA TYR A 110 8.53 -11.39 8.91
C TYR A 110 8.81 -10.02 8.33
N GLN A 111 10.01 -9.85 7.80
CA GLN A 111 10.29 -8.75 6.90
C GLN A 111 9.91 -9.23 5.50
N SER A 112 8.91 -8.59 4.89
CA SER A 112 8.84 -8.63 3.43
C SER A 112 10.19 -8.12 2.94
N ARG A 113 10.89 -8.88 2.08
CA ARG A 113 12.11 -8.34 1.46
C ARG A 113 11.77 -6.99 0.82
N PRO A 114 12.66 -5.99 0.92
CA PRO A 114 12.54 -4.76 0.15
C PRO A 114 12.19 -5.10 -1.28
N GLY A 115 11.00 -4.72 -1.70
CA GLY A 115 10.48 -4.96 -3.03
C GLY A 115 9.62 -3.76 -3.35
N ARG A 116 9.80 -3.19 -4.55
CA ARG A 116 8.91 -2.14 -5.06
C ARG A 116 7.48 -2.54 -4.72
N SER A 117 6.83 -1.74 -3.88
CA SER A 117 5.46 -1.96 -3.46
C SER A 117 4.62 -2.35 -4.68
N THR A 118 4.16 -3.59 -4.74
CA THR A 118 3.21 -4.04 -5.78
C THR A 118 1.81 -3.49 -5.49
N SER A 119 1.58 -3.02 -4.26
CA SER A 119 0.36 -2.32 -3.84
C SER A 119 0.37 -0.82 -4.16
N GLY A 120 1.53 -0.24 -4.51
CA GLY A 120 1.67 1.09 -5.10
C GLY A 120 0.70 2.10 -4.51
N ILE A 121 0.68 2.27 -3.18
CA ILE A 121 -0.07 3.36 -2.57
C ILE A 121 0.56 4.64 -3.13
N HIS A 122 -0.11 5.21 -4.13
CA HIS A 122 0.10 6.51 -4.73
C HIS A 122 1.48 6.79 -5.38
N GLY A 123 2.20 5.75 -5.84
CA GLY A 123 3.27 5.87 -6.84
C GLY A 123 4.72 5.90 -6.34
N GLY A 124 4.95 5.91 -5.03
CA GLY A 124 6.28 5.88 -4.41
C GLY A 124 6.84 4.47 -4.10
N PRO A 125 8.16 4.30 -3.93
CA PRO A 125 8.71 3.07 -3.33
C PRO A 125 8.17 2.87 -1.91
N GLY A 126 7.96 1.62 -1.51
CA GLY A 126 7.46 1.29 -0.18
C GLY A 126 8.12 0.06 0.43
N CYS A 127 7.98 -0.07 1.76
CA CYS A 127 8.56 -1.15 2.55
C CYS A 127 7.62 -1.57 3.68
N THR A 128 7.49 -2.88 3.93
CA THR A 128 6.66 -3.38 5.03
C THR A 128 7.51 -4.08 6.08
N PHE A 129 7.31 -3.71 7.33
CA PHE A 129 7.86 -4.38 8.51
C PHE A 129 6.75 -4.99 9.34
N SER A 130 7.01 -6.15 9.95
CA SER A 130 6.10 -6.78 10.90
C SER A 130 6.83 -7.07 12.21
N SER A 131 6.08 -6.94 13.30
CA SER A 131 6.47 -7.33 14.66
C SER A 131 5.85 -8.66 15.12
N SER A 132 5.24 -9.41 14.20
CA SER A 132 4.67 -10.73 14.48
C SER A 132 5.74 -11.79 14.45
N THR A 133 5.90 -12.49 15.56
CA THR A 133 6.76 -13.68 15.62
C THR A 133 6.07 -14.90 14.99
N PRO A 134 6.82 -15.97 14.63
CA PRO A 134 6.23 -17.23 14.20
C PRO A 134 5.13 -17.71 15.15
N LEU A 135 4.10 -18.37 14.59
CA LEU A 135 2.92 -18.86 15.32
C LEU A 135 3.29 -19.48 16.68
N GLY A 136 2.70 -18.97 17.76
CA GLY A 136 2.88 -19.49 19.12
C GLY A 136 3.88 -18.73 20.00
N ARG A 137 4.39 -17.57 19.57
CA ARG A 137 5.13 -16.63 20.44
C ARG A 137 4.36 -15.31 20.58
N GLU A 138 4.51 -14.66 21.74
CA GLU A 138 3.98 -13.32 21.97
C GLU A 138 4.78 -12.32 21.14
N GLY A 139 4.19 -11.84 20.04
CA GLY A 139 4.67 -10.69 19.28
C GLY A 139 3.82 -9.45 19.59
N ARG A 140 4.25 -8.28 19.11
CA ARG A 140 3.40 -7.08 19.17
C ARG A 140 2.26 -7.16 18.15
N ASN A 141 2.40 -7.98 17.11
CA ASN A 141 1.39 -8.24 16.09
C ASN A 141 0.91 -6.97 15.38
N ILE A 142 1.87 -6.12 15.03
CA ILE A 142 1.69 -4.88 14.28
C ILE A 142 2.49 -4.98 12.99
N SER A 143 1.88 -4.58 11.88
CA SER A 143 2.52 -4.33 10.60
C SER A 143 2.62 -2.82 10.37
N VAL A 144 3.71 -2.38 9.75
CA VAL A 144 3.85 -1.02 9.23
C VAL A 144 4.30 -1.02 7.79
N LEU A 145 3.72 -0.13 7.00
CA LEU A 145 4.09 0.14 5.62
C LEU A 145 4.61 1.57 5.51
N PHE A 146 5.83 1.71 5.01
CA PHE A 146 6.36 2.97 4.51
C PHE A 146 5.98 3.17 3.04
N ASN A 147 5.70 4.42 2.68
CA ASN A 147 5.62 4.87 1.29
C ASN A 147 6.30 6.24 1.17
N VAL A 148 7.24 6.34 0.24
CA VAL A 148 8.01 7.57 -0.01
C VAL A 148 7.48 8.19 -1.30
N ALA A 149 6.66 9.23 -1.19
CA ALA A 149 6.11 9.93 -2.35
C ALA A 149 7.03 11.08 -2.75
N THR A 150 7.39 11.16 -4.04
CA THR A 150 8.27 12.21 -4.59
C THR A 150 7.71 12.86 -5.85
N THR A 151 6.39 12.76 -6.05
CA THR A 151 5.70 13.27 -7.24
C THR A 151 4.42 14.05 -6.91
N GLU A 152 4.15 14.26 -5.62
CA GLU A 152 2.97 14.95 -5.10
C GLU A 152 3.19 15.32 -3.63
N GLY A 153 2.67 16.47 -3.19
CA GLY A 153 2.77 16.93 -1.82
C GLY A 153 1.68 16.35 -0.91
N ALA A 154 1.88 16.47 0.41
CA ALA A 154 0.96 15.92 1.40
C ALA A 154 -0.47 16.54 1.33
N GLU A 155 -0.62 17.72 0.74
CA GLU A 155 -1.91 18.39 0.53
C GLU A 155 -2.89 17.60 -0.35
N VAL A 156 -2.38 16.65 -1.15
CA VAL A 156 -3.22 15.74 -1.93
C VAL A 156 -4.18 14.95 -1.04
N TRP A 157 -3.81 14.65 0.21
CA TRP A 157 -4.66 13.95 1.17
C TRP A 157 -5.89 14.76 1.57
N LEU A 158 -5.80 16.09 1.50
CA LEU A 158 -6.88 17.02 1.86
C LEU A 158 -7.70 17.49 0.65
N THR A 159 -7.23 17.23 -0.57
CA THR A 159 -7.79 17.80 -1.80
C THR A 159 -8.30 16.74 -2.78
N ASP A 160 -7.67 15.55 -2.83
CA ASP A 160 -8.10 14.43 -3.67
C ASP A 160 -9.34 13.75 -3.06
N PRO A 161 -10.51 13.75 -3.71
CA PRO A 161 -11.73 13.12 -3.20
C PRO A 161 -11.58 11.63 -2.86
N ALA A 162 -10.69 10.91 -3.56
CA ALA A 162 -10.43 9.50 -3.30
C ALA A 162 -9.74 9.28 -1.93
N ARG A 163 -8.96 10.26 -1.47
CA ARG A 163 -8.22 10.25 -0.18
C ARG A 163 -8.97 11.01 0.90
N TYR A 164 -9.72 12.03 0.49
CA TYR A 164 -10.46 12.95 1.32
C TYR A 164 -11.48 12.25 2.23
N ALA A 165 -12.11 11.16 1.77
CA ALA A 165 -13.04 10.39 2.58
C ALA A 165 -12.37 9.85 3.88
N SER A 166 -11.09 9.49 3.81
CA SER A 166 -10.27 9.13 4.97
C SER A 166 -9.78 10.37 5.71
N ALA A 167 -9.38 11.42 4.98
CA ALA A 167 -8.82 12.63 5.58
C ALA A 167 -9.80 13.52 6.32
N ARG A 168 -11.13 13.36 6.15
CA ARG A 168 -12.12 14.06 7.00
C ARG A 168 -12.04 13.67 8.47
N LEU A 169 -11.49 12.50 8.77
CA LEU A 169 -11.20 12.03 10.12
C LEU A 169 -9.76 12.33 10.53
N ALA A 170 -8.96 12.92 9.63
CA ALA A 170 -7.58 13.23 9.92
C ALA A 170 -7.50 14.31 10.99
N ARG A 171 -6.54 14.15 11.88
CA ARG A 171 -6.11 15.24 12.73
C ARG A 171 -4.77 15.79 12.25
N PRO A 172 -4.56 17.10 12.36
CA PRO A 172 -3.27 17.72 12.18
C PRO A 172 -2.30 17.24 13.26
N ALA A 173 -1.03 17.14 12.91
CA ALA A 173 0.06 16.77 13.81
C ALA A 173 1.34 17.50 13.40
N THR A 174 2.39 17.30 14.21
CA THR A 174 3.74 17.73 13.89
C THR A 174 4.69 16.59 14.21
N VAL A 175 5.55 16.24 13.26
CA VAL A 175 6.57 15.19 13.41
C VAL A 175 7.93 15.85 13.24
N GLU A 176 8.70 15.97 14.30
CA GLU A 176 10.05 16.56 14.26
C GLU A 176 10.13 17.95 13.58
N GLY A 177 9.09 18.76 13.77
CA GLY A 177 8.96 20.10 13.18
C GLY A 177 8.38 20.13 11.77
N PHE A 178 8.08 18.98 11.17
CA PHE A 178 7.36 18.88 9.91
C PHE A 178 5.85 18.82 10.14
N PRO A 179 5.05 19.54 9.33
CA PRO A 179 3.60 19.36 9.28
C PRO A 179 3.24 17.92 8.97
N ALA A 180 2.20 17.40 9.62
CA ALA A 180 1.73 16.05 9.38
C ALA A 180 0.22 15.94 9.53
N LEU A 181 -0.33 14.87 8.96
CA LEU A 181 -1.71 14.43 9.13
C LEU A 181 -1.71 13.02 9.70
N VAL A 182 -2.52 12.79 10.73
CA VAL A 182 -2.76 11.45 11.28
C VAL A 182 -4.17 11.06 10.88
N VAL A 183 -4.25 10.07 10.00
CA VAL A 183 -5.44 9.68 9.26
C VAL A 183 -5.87 8.28 9.69
N PRO A 184 -6.90 8.14 10.53
CA PRO A 184 -7.48 6.82 10.77
C PRO A 184 -8.14 6.31 9.49
N HIS A 185 -8.03 5.01 9.21
CA HIS A 185 -8.61 4.46 8.00
C HIS A 185 -10.13 4.32 8.15
N PRO A 186 -10.95 4.90 7.25
CA PRO A 186 -12.40 4.99 7.46
C PRO A 186 -13.12 3.65 7.29
N ARG A 187 -12.50 2.68 6.61
CA ARG A 187 -13.07 1.33 6.39
C ARG A 187 -12.41 0.22 7.21
N PHE A 188 -11.24 0.51 7.79
CA PHE A 188 -10.44 -0.44 8.55
C PHE A 188 -10.18 0.24 9.88
N VAL A 189 -11.11 0.03 10.83
CA VAL A 189 -11.05 0.64 12.17
C VAL A 189 -9.78 0.26 12.94
N ASP A 190 -9.02 -0.67 12.40
CA ASP A 190 -7.81 -1.25 12.89
C ASP A 190 -6.55 -0.72 12.18
N SER A 191 -6.64 0.29 11.31
CA SER A 191 -5.43 0.90 10.71
C SER A 191 -5.43 2.42 10.74
N CYS A 192 -4.22 2.98 10.72
CA CYS A 192 -3.98 4.41 10.76
C CYS A 192 -2.74 4.79 9.96
N MET A 193 -2.71 6.01 9.43
CA MET A 193 -1.60 6.53 8.65
C MET A 193 -1.08 7.84 9.24
N ALA A 194 0.23 8.00 9.30
CA ALA A 194 0.88 9.30 9.48
C ALA A 194 1.42 9.74 8.12
N VAL A 195 0.96 10.89 7.63
CA VAL A 195 1.43 11.53 6.39
C VAL A 195 2.22 12.76 6.79
N VAL A 196 3.53 12.74 6.57
CA VAL A 196 4.45 13.82 6.94
C VAL A 196 4.82 14.59 5.68
N ASP A 197 4.55 15.89 5.69
CA ASP A 197 4.91 16.80 4.61
C ASP A 197 6.40 17.15 4.68
N THR A 198 7.20 16.67 3.73
CA THR A 198 8.67 16.71 3.84
C THR A 198 9.34 17.73 2.93
N ALA A 199 8.86 17.88 1.70
CA ALA A 199 9.40 18.81 0.71
C ALA A 199 8.33 19.11 -0.36
N ASP A 200 8.59 20.07 -1.25
CA ASP A 200 7.67 20.36 -2.36
C ASP A 200 7.49 19.11 -3.22
N ASP A 201 6.23 18.76 -3.49
CA ASP A 201 5.84 17.54 -4.20
C ASP A 201 6.34 16.23 -3.54
N GLN A 202 6.58 16.23 -2.23
CA GLN A 202 7.01 15.04 -1.51
C GLN A 202 6.34 14.88 -0.14
N TYR A 203 6.07 13.63 0.23
CA TYR A 203 5.67 13.28 1.59
C TYR A 203 6.13 11.87 1.97
N LEU A 204 6.30 11.66 3.28
CA LEU A 204 6.49 10.33 3.85
C LEU A 204 5.16 9.84 4.43
N LEU A 205 4.67 8.70 3.96
CA LEU A 205 3.54 8.01 4.57
C LEU A 205 4.02 6.80 5.37
N VAL A 206 3.47 6.67 6.57
CA VAL A 206 3.64 5.49 7.44
C VAL A 206 2.25 4.98 7.78
N ALA A 207 1.86 3.84 7.25
CA ALA A 207 0.64 3.14 7.66
C ALA A 207 0.99 2.12 8.74
N SER A 208 0.13 1.99 9.75
CA SER A 208 0.18 0.94 10.76
C SER A 208 -1.16 0.21 10.80
N GLU A 209 -1.10 -1.11 10.91
CA GLU A 209 -2.24 -2.01 10.81
C GLU A 209 -2.03 -3.26 11.70
N PRO A 210 -3.10 -4.02 12.02
CA PRO A 210 -2.94 -5.25 12.77
C PRO A 210 -2.22 -6.26 11.90
N ASP A 211 -1.37 -7.08 12.51
CA ASP A 211 -0.81 -8.24 11.83
C ASP A 211 -1.31 -9.52 12.49
N HIS A 212 -2.12 -10.30 11.76
CA HIS A 212 -2.72 -11.54 12.24
C HIS A 212 -3.57 -11.44 13.53
N THR A 213 -4.11 -10.26 13.86
CA THR A 213 -5.02 -10.06 15.01
C THR A 213 -6.34 -9.43 14.58
N ASN A 214 -7.36 -9.58 15.43
CA ASN A 214 -8.64 -8.89 15.29
C ASN A 214 -8.72 -7.66 16.22
N ASP A 215 -7.60 -7.05 16.58
CA ASP A 215 -7.58 -5.84 17.41
C ASP A 215 -8.11 -4.65 16.61
N THR A 216 -9.12 -3.97 17.15
CA THR A 216 -9.84 -2.85 16.51
C THR A 216 -9.46 -1.49 17.10
N SER A 217 -8.38 -1.40 17.87
CA SER A 217 -7.94 -0.14 18.49
C SER A 217 -7.24 0.80 17.49
N SER A 218 -8.01 1.66 16.82
CA SER A 218 -7.44 2.68 15.90
C SER A 218 -6.36 3.54 16.55
N ASP A 219 -6.56 3.92 17.83
CA ASP A 219 -5.63 4.76 18.59
C ASP A 219 -4.26 4.11 18.74
N ARG A 220 -4.22 2.79 18.96
CA ARG A 220 -2.96 2.02 19.06
C ARG A 220 -2.16 2.14 17.77
N TYR A 221 -2.82 1.98 16.62
CA TYR A 221 -2.16 2.04 15.31
C TYR A 221 -1.80 3.47 14.90
N CYS A 222 -2.61 4.47 15.29
CA CYS A 222 -2.22 5.87 15.09
C CYS A 222 -0.97 6.23 15.90
N ALA A 223 -0.93 5.84 17.18
CA ALA A 223 0.24 6.07 18.02
C ALA A 223 1.49 5.38 17.46
N GLU A 224 1.35 4.16 16.93
CA GLU A 224 2.45 3.47 16.26
C GLU A 224 2.90 4.20 14.98
N ALA A 225 1.97 4.55 14.09
CA ALA A 225 2.28 5.24 12.85
C ALA A 225 3.02 6.56 13.11
N GLU A 226 2.58 7.35 14.10
CA GLU A 226 3.26 8.57 14.52
C GLU A 226 4.64 8.33 15.12
N ARG A 227 4.78 7.32 15.99
CA ARG A 227 6.05 6.94 16.59
C ARG A 227 7.07 6.55 15.53
N VAL A 228 6.65 5.70 14.59
CA VAL A 228 7.51 5.20 13.51
C VAL A 228 7.84 6.32 12.52
N ALA A 229 6.89 7.20 12.18
CA ALA A 229 7.16 8.40 11.39
C ALA A 229 8.18 9.33 12.06
N THR A 230 8.06 9.53 13.38
CA THR A 230 9.02 10.32 14.17
C THR A 230 10.43 9.74 14.06
N MET A 231 10.58 8.43 14.28
CA MET A 231 11.87 7.75 14.15
C MET A 231 12.44 7.87 12.72
N ALA A 232 11.59 7.76 11.70
CA ALA A 232 12.00 7.88 10.32
C ALA A 232 12.52 9.28 9.96
N ILE A 233 11.80 10.32 10.36
CA ILE A 233 12.22 11.70 10.12
C ILE A 233 13.48 12.07 10.90
N GLN A 234 13.67 11.54 12.11
CA GLN A 234 14.91 11.69 12.86
C GLN A 234 16.09 11.07 12.12
N THR A 235 15.95 9.83 11.62
CA THR A 235 16.98 9.13 10.85
C THR A 235 17.33 9.92 9.58
N LEU A 236 16.33 10.30 8.78
CA LEU A 236 16.54 11.07 7.56
C LEU A 236 17.18 12.44 7.85
N SER A 237 16.74 13.16 8.88
CA SER A 237 17.33 14.45 9.26
C SER A 237 18.77 14.34 9.75
N ALA A 238 19.19 13.15 10.20
CA ALA A 238 20.57 12.88 10.60
C ALA A 238 21.46 12.52 9.40
N THR A 239 20.92 11.83 8.39
CA THR A 239 21.68 11.28 7.26
C THR A 239 21.66 12.16 6.01
N ARG A 240 20.67 13.05 5.84
CA ARG A 240 20.43 13.84 4.63
C ARG A 240 20.72 15.35 4.81
N ARG A 241 21.70 15.68 5.65
CA ARG A 241 22.11 17.08 5.90
C ARG A 241 22.89 17.69 4.74
#